data_AF-Q98TP9-F1
#
_entry.id   AF-Q98TP9-F1
#
_cell.length_a   1.000
_cell.length_b   1.000
_cell.length_c   1.000
_cell.angle_alpha   90.00
_cell.angle_beta   90.00
_cell.angle_gamma   90.00
#
_symmetry.space_group_name_H-M   'P 1'
#
loop_
_entity.id
_entity.type
_entity.pdbx_description
1 polymer ?
#
loop_
_entity_poly.entity_id
_entity_poly.type
_entity_poly.pdbx_seq_one_letter_code
_entity_poly.pdbx_strand_id
1 'polypeptide(L)' 'TCNCGGSCTCKNCSCTTCNKSCCPCCPFGCPKCASGCVCK' A
#
# COMPACT_ATOMS: atom_id res chain seq x y z
N THR A 1 15.11 9.96 -5.44
CA THR A 1 14.85 8.70 -4.71
C THR A 1 13.83 8.98 -3.63
N CYS A 2 12.64 8.37 -3.64
CA CYS A 2 11.68 8.57 -2.53
C CYS A 2 11.99 7.57 -1.42
N ASN A 3 11.98 8.05 -0.18
CA ASN A 3 12.10 7.25 1.05
C ASN A 3 10.85 7.41 1.92
N CYS A 4 9.70 7.33 1.26
CA CYS A 4 8.41 7.59 1.87
C CYS A 4 7.92 6.42 2.75
N GLY A 5 8.40 5.18 2.52
CA GLY A 5 8.08 4.02 3.35
C GLY A 5 6.57 3.75 3.44
N GLY A 6 6.09 3.33 4.60
CA GLY A 6 4.65 3.14 4.87
C GLY A 6 3.89 4.45 5.15
N SER A 7 4.60 5.54 5.45
CA SER A 7 4.01 6.81 5.92
C SER A 7 3.59 7.75 4.78
N CYS A 8 3.73 7.30 3.52
CA CYS A 8 3.40 8.10 2.37
C CYS A 8 1.91 8.48 2.35
N THR A 9 1.58 9.77 2.29
CA THR A 9 0.19 10.25 2.15
C THR A 9 -0.26 10.33 0.69
N CYS A 10 0.65 10.11 -0.25
CA CYS A 10 0.34 10.15 -1.68
C CYS A 10 -0.74 9.10 -2.04
N LYS A 11 -1.64 9.50 -2.92
CA LYS A 11 -2.76 8.66 -3.40
C LYS A 11 -2.30 7.62 -4.44
N ASN A 12 -1.32 7.97 -5.25
CA ASN A 12 -0.71 7.09 -6.25
C ASN A 12 0.82 7.24 -6.19
N CYS A 13 1.45 6.63 -5.19
CA CYS A 13 2.89 6.69 -5.01
C CYS A 13 3.58 5.64 -5.88
N SER A 14 4.40 6.07 -6.84
CA SER A 14 5.15 5.16 -7.72
C SER A 14 6.47 4.66 -7.11
N CYS A 15 6.66 4.85 -5.80
CA CYS A 15 7.94 4.62 -5.17
C CYS A 15 8.08 3.15 -4.78
N THR A 16 9.17 2.52 -5.21
CA THR A 16 9.46 1.11 -4.88
C THR A 16 9.64 0.87 -3.39
N THR A 17 10.01 1.90 -2.63
CA THR A 17 10.12 1.87 -1.16
C THR A 17 8.79 2.12 -0.45
N CYS A 18 7.73 2.49 -1.18
CA CYS A 18 6.43 2.81 -0.59
C CYS A 18 5.63 1.53 -0.33
N ASN A 19 5.80 0.96 0.86
CA ASN A 19 5.16 -0.28 1.28
C ASN A 19 3.77 -0.03 1.89
N LYS A 20 2.92 0.67 1.16
CA LYS A 20 1.59 1.06 1.64
C LYS A 20 0.59 -0.05 1.31
N SER A 21 -0.23 -0.42 2.29
CA SER A 21 -1.28 -1.39 2.04
C SER A 21 -2.29 -0.85 1.03
N CYS A 22 -2.89 -1.76 0.27
CA CYS A 22 -3.86 -1.40 -0.78
C CYS A 22 -5.11 -0.66 -0.24
N CYS A 23 -5.37 -0.77 1.06
CA CYS A 23 -6.45 -0.09 1.76
C CYS A 23 -6.10 0.09 3.25
N PRO A 24 -6.72 1.06 3.95
CA PRO A 24 -6.43 1.32 5.36
C PRO A 24 -6.96 0.24 6.31
N CYS A 25 -7.93 -0.57 5.88
CA CYS A 25 -8.57 -1.60 6.70
C CYS A 25 -7.78 -2.92 6.75
N CYS A 26 -6.81 -3.12 5.86
CA CYS A 26 -6.13 -4.39 5.67
C CYS A 26 -4.60 -4.13 5.79
N PRO A 27 -3.80 -4.92 6.53
CA PRO A 27 -2.36 -4.72 6.66
C PRO A 27 -1.63 -4.96 5.33
N PHE A 28 -0.41 -4.45 5.20
CA PHE A 28 0.43 -4.70 4.03
C PHE A 28 0.65 -6.21 3.86
N GLY A 29 0.45 -6.74 2.64
CA GLY A 29 0.54 -8.17 2.38
C GLY A 29 -0.70 -8.98 2.79
N CYS A 30 -1.86 -8.34 2.96
CA CYS A 30 -3.12 -9.04 3.22
C CYS A 30 -3.34 -10.15 2.16
N PRO A 31 -3.43 -11.43 2.55
CA PRO A 31 -3.51 -12.55 1.60
C PRO A 31 -4.77 -12.50 0.74
N LYS A 32 -5.86 -11.95 1.28
CA LYS A 32 -7.10 -11.71 0.54
C LYS A 32 -6.98 -10.62 -0.53
N CYS A 33 -6.04 -9.68 -0.36
CA CYS A 33 -5.81 -8.59 -1.28
C CYS A 33 -4.62 -8.81 -2.22
N ALA A 34 -3.97 -10.00 -2.16
CA ALA A 34 -2.78 -10.29 -2.96
C ALA A 34 -3.03 -10.22 -4.47
N SER A 35 -4.23 -10.55 -4.91
CA SER A 35 -4.67 -10.46 -6.32
C SER A 35 -5.30 -9.11 -6.69
N GLY A 36 -5.43 -8.19 -5.74
CA GLY A 36 -6.15 -6.91 -5.86
C GLY A 36 -6.94 -6.61 -4.59
N CYS A 37 -7.09 -5.33 -4.23
CA CYS A 37 -7.84 -4.94 -3.04
C CYS A 37 -9.30 -5.40 -3.15
N VAL A 38 -9.71 -6.31 -2.26
CA VAL A 38 -11.09 -6.79 -2.17
C VAL A 38 -11.90 -6.09 -1.07
N CYS A 39 -11.22 -5.29 -0.23
CA CYS A 39 -11.85 -4.57 0.87
C CYS A 39 -12.71 -3.43 0.29
N LYS A 40 -14.03 -3.43 0.57
CA LYS A 40 -14.99 -2.37 0.18
C LYS A 40 -15.02 -1.23 1.19
#